data_AF-A0A397G7I7-F1
#
_entry.id   AF-A0A397G7I7-F1
#
_cell.length_a   1.000
_cell.length_b   1.000
_cell.length_c   1.000
_cell.angle_alpha   90.00
_cell.angle_beta   90.00
_cell.angle_gamma   90.00
#
_symmetry.space_group_name_H-M   'P 1'
#
loop_
_entity.id
_entity.type
_entity.pdbx_description
1 polymer ?
#
loop_
_entity_poly.entity_id
_entity_poly.type
_entity_poly.pdbx_seq_one_letter_code
_entity_poly.pdbx_strand_id
1 'polypeptide(L)'
;MDYNKPLDLLHMAEESDWVNKVNLARVDGRLCNWAKGFHPKNLSCRLDGGFLNGPYNLGQKLAFDDGTTWFLRLPRASSISPEYADEKVAMEVEALHLIREKTSVPVPEIYA
;
A
#
# COMPACT_ATOMS: atom_id res chain seq x y z
N MET A 1 -13.91 1.46 27.99
CA MET A 1 -14.58 1.03 26.74
C MET A 1 -14.53 -0.49 26.77
N ASP A 2 -15.68 -1.15 26.78
CA ASP A 2 -15.73 -2.61 26.70
C ASP A 2 -15.58 -2.98 25.22
N TYR A 3 -14.63 -3.84 24.89
CA TYR A 3 -14.32 -4.22 23.51
C TYR A 3 -14.03 -5.71 23.43
N ASN A 4 -14.23 -6.27 22.25
CA ASN A 4 -14.13 -7.70 22.02
C ASN A 4 -12.65 -8.12 21.96
N LYS A 5 -12.06 -8.38 23.14
CA LYS A 5 -10.65 -8.80 23.26
C LYS A 5 -10.28 -10.01 22.37
N PRO A 6 -11.11 -11.08 22.28
CA PRO A 6 -10.85 -12.16 21.32
C PRO A 6 -10.72 -11.68 19.87
N LEU A 7 -11.59 -10.77 19.42
CA LEU A 7 -11.54 -10.23 18.08
C LEU A 7 -10.25 -9.43 17.83
N ASP A 8 -9.82 -8.65 18.81
CA ASP A 8 -8.55 -7.91 18.71
C ASP A 8 -7.34 -8.84 18.60
N LEU A 9 -7.32 -9.95 19.35
CA LEU A 9 -6.25 -10.94 19.25
C LEU A 9 -6.22 -11.62 17.87
N LEU A 10 -7.40 -11.89 17.28
CA LEU A 10 -7.50 -12.41 15.91
C LEU A 10 -6.95 -11.38 14.91
N HIS A 11 -7.38 -10.13 14.98
CA HIS A 11 -6.87 -9.06 14.11
C HIS A 11 -5.35 -8.88 14.25
N MET A 12 -4.79 -8.96 15.46
CA MET A 12 -3.34 -8.88 15.68
C MET A 12 -2.59 -10.06 15.01
N ALA A 13 -3.14 -11.27 15.09
CA ALA A 13 -2.55 -12.44 14.46
C ALA A 13 -2.60 -12.34 12.91
N GLU A 14 -3.73 -11.91 12.37
CA GLU A 14 -3.92 -11.67 10.93
C GLU A 14 -2.96 -10.60 10.40
N GLU A 15 -2.83 -9.48 11.12
CA GLU A 15 -1.87 -8.43 10.76
C GLU A 15 -0.44 -8.93 10.77
N SER A 16 -0.06 -9.72 11.78
CA SER A 16 1.29 -10.28 11.86
C SER A 16 1.59 -11.20 10.68
N ASP A 17 0.66 -12.09 10.30
CA ASP A 17 0.82 -12.95 9.13
C ASP A 17 0.89 -12.13 7.83
N TRP A 18 0.02 -11.14 7.71
CA TRP A 18 -0.02 -10.26 6.55
C TRP A 18 1.27 -9.45 6.39
N VAL A 19 1.77 -8.81 7.45
CA VAL A 19 3.04 -8.06 7.45
C VAL A 19 4.21 -8.98 7.07
N ASN A 20 4.22 -10.22 7.58
CA ASN A 20 5.24 -11.19 7.23
C ASN A 20 5.22 -11.50 5.73
N LYS A 21 4.05 -11.72 5.12
CA LYS A 21 3.91 -11.95 3.68
C LYS A 21 4.40 -10.77 2.86
N VAL A 22 4.02 -9.54 3.24
CA VAL A 22 4.48 -8.31 2.57
C VAL A 22 6.00 -8.17 2.71
N ASN A 23 6.55 -8.43 3.90
CA ASN A 23 7.98 -8.33 4.14
C ASN A 23 8.77 -9.38 3.34
N LEU A 24 8.26 -10.60 3.20
CA LEU A 24 8.85 -11.61 2.32
C LEU A 24 8.91 -11.12 0.87
N ALA A 25 7.79 -10.61 0.33
CA ALA A 25 7.73 -10.07 -1.02
C ALA A 25 8.66 -8.86 -1.24
N ARG A 26 8.98 -8.12 -0.17
CA ARG A 26 9.97 -7.04 -0.19
C ARG A 26 11.38 -7.58 -0.32
N VAL A 27 11.78 -8.45 0.59
CA VAL A 27 13.18 -8.91 0.69
C VAL A 27 13.58 -9.86 -0.43
N ASP A 28 12.63 -10.62 -1.00
CA ASP A 28 12.89 -11.52 -2.12
C ASP A 28 12.79 -10.84 -3.51
N GLY A 29 12.51 -9.53 -3.54
CA GLY A 29 12.46 -8.72 -4.75
C GLY A 29 11.18 -8.86 -5.57
N ARG A 30 10.22 -9.72 -5.18
CA ARG A 30 8.93 -9.85 -5.90
C ARG A 30 8.20 -8.53 -6.02
N LEU A 31 8.22 -7.71 -4.98
CA LEU A 31 7.53 -6.42 -4.96
C LEU A 31 8.11 -5.46 -6.01
N CYS A 32 9.43 -5.39 -6.15
CA CYS A 32 10.04 -4.56 -7.19
C CYS A 32 9.89 -5.15 -8.59
N ASN A 33 9.91 -6.47 -8.74
CA ASN A 33 9.61 -7.13 -10.01
C ASN A 33 8.18 -6.89 -10.47
N TRP A 34 7.23 -6.88 -9.53
CA TRP A 34 5.83 -6.54 -9.80
C TRP A 34 5.68 -5.06 -10.17
N ALA A 35 6.28 -4.14 -9.40
CA ALA A 35 6.23 -2.70 -9.66
C ALA A 35 6.84 -2.31 -11.01
N LYS A 36 7.93 -2.99 -11.41
CA LYS A 36 8.58 -2.85 -12.72
C LYS A 36 7.59 -3.04 -13.88
N GLY A 37 6.63 -3.96 -13.76
CA GLY A 37 5.62 -4.21 -14.78
C GLY A 37 4.67 -3.03 -15.07
N PHE A 38 4.54 -2.09 -14.14
CA PHE A 38 3.74 -0.87 -14.32
C PHE A 38 4.58 0.32 -14.79
N HIS A 39 5.91 0.24 -14.67
CA HIS A 39 6.77 1.34 -15.07
C HIS A 39 6.79 1.47 -16.60
N PRO A 40 6.56 2.66 -17.20
CA PRO A 40 6.47 2.80 -18.67
C PRO A 40 7.70 2.33 -19.44
N LYS A 41 8.86 2.38 -18.79
CA LYS A 41 10.16 1.93 -19.33
C LYS A 41 10.60 0.56 -18.81
N ASN A 42 9.75 -0.12 -18.03
CA ASN A 42 10.04 -1.41 -17.41
C ASN A 42 11.36 -1.37 -16.62
N LEU A 43 11.57 -0.31 -15.82
CA LEU A 43 12.81 -0.13 -15.05
C LEU A 43 12.77 -0.95 -13.78
N SER A 44 13.94 -1.42 -13.35
CA SER A 44 14.07 -2.04 -12.04
C SER A 44 13.92 -1.00 -10.94
N CYS A 45 13.50 -1.44 -9.76
CA CYS A 45 13.51 -0.62 -8.56
C CYS A 45 14.23 -1.30 -7.41
N ARG A 46 14.48 -0.50 -6.38
CA ARG A 46 14.89 -0.94 -5.05
C ARG A 46 13.96 -0.38 -3.99
N LEU A 47 13.89 -1.06 -2.85
CA LEU A 47 13.22 -0.52 -1.67
C LEU A 47 14.00 0.70 -1.16
N ASP A 48 13.29 1.79 -0.90
CA ASP A 48 13.83 2.96 -0.23
C ASP A 48 13.31 3.01 1.22
N GLY A 49 14.16 2.63 2.17
CA GLY A 49 13.84 2.60 3.58
C GLY A 49 12.86 1.49 4.03
N GLY A 50 12.44 1.61 5.28
CA GLY A 50 11.50 0.68 5.94
C GLY A 50 10.03 0.96 5.63
N PHE A 51 9.14 0.26 6.32
CA PHE A 51 7.71 0.53 6.24
C PHE A 51 7.37 1.92 6.78
N LEU A 52 6.47 2.62 6.08
CA LEU A 52 5.81 3.83 6.57
C LEU A 52 4.42 3.44 7.06
N ASN A 53 4.28 3.21 8.36
CA ASN A 53 3.05 2.68 8.94
C ASN A 53 2.04 3.80 9.22
N GLY A 54 0.86 3.68 8.61
CA GLY A 54 -0.34 4.42 8.99
C GLY A 54 -1.33 3.55 9.76
N PRO A 55 -2.41 4.14 10.29
CA PRO A 55 -3.46 3.39 10.97
C PRO A 55 -4.17 2.39 10.05
N TYR A 56 -4.37 2.75 8.77
CA TYR A 56 -5.14 1.91 7.82
C TYR A 56 -4.33 1.38 6.64
N ASN A 57 -3.13 1.92 6.40
CA ASN A 57 -2.31 1.53 5.26
C ASN A 57 -0.85 1.34 5.69
N LEU A 58 -0.21 0.34 5.11
CA LEU A 58 1.24 0.18 5.11
C LEU A 58 1.79 0.88 3.86
N GLY A 59 2.83 1.69 4.06
CA GLY A 59 3.53 2.38 2.98
C GLY A 59 4.90 1.76 2.70
N GLN A 60 5.28 1.71 1.42
CA GLN A 60 6.64 1.39 0.99
C GLN A 60 7.07 2.33 -0.13
N LYS A 61 8.25 2.95 0.00
CA LYS A 61 8.86 3.72 -1.10
C LYS A 61 9.67 2.81 -2.01
N LEU A 62 9.55 3.02 -3.32
CA LEU A 62 10.26 2.30 -4.36
C LEU A 62 11.05 3.30 -5.19
N ALA A 63 12.37 3.19 -5.20
CA ALA A 63 13.24 4.03 -6.01
C ALA A 63 13.62 3.29 -7.30
N PHE A 64 13.27 3.86 -8.45
CA PHE A 64 13.62 3.34 -9.77
C PHE A 64 15.00 3.83 -10.22
N ASP A 65 15.59 3.12 -11.17
CA ASP A 65 16.95 3.41 -11.67
C ASP A 65 17.07 4.79 -12.35
N ASP A 66 15.97 5.37 -12.83
CA ASP A 66 15.97 6.73 -13.40
C ASP A 66 15.82 7.84 -12.34
N GLY A 67 15.83 7.48 -11.06
CA GLY A 67 15.67 8.41 -9.93
C GLY A 67 14.22 8.70 -9.55
N THR A 68 13.23 8.22 -10.32
CA THR A 68 11.81 8.34 -9.94
C THR A 68 11.54 7.53 -8.68
N THR A 69 10.72 8.09 -7.78
CA THR A 69 10.29 7.38 -6.57
C THR A 69 8.78 7.19 -6.61
N TRP A 70 8.34 5.95 -6.41
CA TRP A 70 6.93 5.63 -6.21
C TRP A 70 6.65 5.30 -4.75
N PHE A 71 5.38 5.46 -4.37
CA PHE A 71 4.90 5.13 -3.04
C PHE A 71 3.79 4.10 -3.13
N LEU A 72 4.10 2.86 -2.75
CA LEU A 72 3.13 1.79 -2.63
C LEU A 72 2.36 1.94 -1.32
N ARG A 73 1.03 1.87 -1.40
CA ARG A 73 0.11 1.87 -0.26
C ARG A 73 -0.71 0.60 -0.27
N LEU A 74 -0.64 -0.17 0.82
CA LEU A 74 -1.38 -1.41 0.98
C LEU A 74 -2.36 -1.29 2.16
N PRO A 75 -3.65 -1.60 1.97
CA PRO A 75 -4.62 -1.78 3.06
C PRO A 75 -4.08 -2.72 4.15
N ARG A 76 -4.15 -2.32 5.42
CA ARG A 76 -3.76 -3.18 6.55
C ARG A 76 -4.85 -4.18 6.89
N ALA A 77 -4.47 -5.45 7.07
CA ALA A 77 -5.40 -6.55 7.27
C ALA A 77 -6.22 -6.40 8.56
N SER A 78 -5.62 -5.93 9.66
CA SER A 78 -6.37 -5.76 10.92
C SER A 78 -7.33 -4.58 10.94
N SER A 79 -7.23 -3.67 9.98
CA SER A 79 -7.84 -2.34 10.07
C SER A 79 -8.98 -2.14 9.10
N ILE A 80 -9.17 -3.09 8.19
CA ILE A 80 -10.11 -3.03 7.07
C ILE A 80 -10.72 -4.41 6.93
N SER A 81 -12.05 -4.47 6.81
CA SER A 81 -12.73 -5.73 6.50
C SER A 81 -12.17 -6.31 5.20
N PRO A 82 -11.75 -7.60 5.17
CA PRO A 82 -11.29 -8.24 3.94
C PRO A 82 -12.30 -8.15 2.80
N GLU A 83 -13.59 -8.18 3.12
CA GLU A 83 -14.70 -8.07 2.15
C GLU A 83 -14.83 -6.69 1.51
N TYR A 84 -14.22 -5.66 2.10
CA TYR A 84 -14.32 -4.27 1.63
C TYR A 84 -12.96 -3.64 1.30
N ALA A 85 -11.89 -4.46 1.24
CA ALA A 85 -10.55 -3.98 1.02
C ALA A 85 -10.39 -3.34 -0.36
N ASP A 86 -10.97 -3.98 -1.38
CA ASP A 86 -10.91 -3.51 -2.76
C ASP A 86 -11.80 -2.27 -2.96
N GLU A 87 -13.01 -2.27 -2.38
CA GLU A 87 -13.94 -1.13 -2.40
C GLU A 87 -13.31 0.11 -1.75
N LYS A 88 -12.62 -0.05 -0.62
CA LYS A 88 -11.86 1.05 0.00
C LYS A 88 -10.83 1.61 -0.98
N VAL A 89 -10.03 0.77 -1.62
CA VAL A 89 -8.99 1.23 -2.56
C VAL A 89 -9.62 1.95 -3.74
N ALA A 90 -10.67 1.39 -4.33
CA ALA A 90 -11.43 2.02 -5.41
C ALA A 90 -11.94 3.41 -4.99
N MET A 91 -12.56 3.53 -3.80
CA MET A 91 -13.04 4.81 -3.28
C MET A 91 -11.92 5.83 -3.06
N GLU A 92 -10.74 5.41 -2.56
CA GLU A 92 -9.59 6.31 -2.41
C GLU A 92 -9.07 6.81 -3.76
N VAL A 93 -9.01 5.94 -4.78
CA VAL A 93 -8.59 6.31 -6.14
C VAL A 93 -9.58 7.29 -6.77
N GLU A 94 -10.88 7.00 -6.69
CA GLU A 94 -11.93 7.89 -7.21
C GLU A 94 -11.93 9.25 -6.51
N ALA A 95 -11.69 9.28 -5.20
CA ALA A 95 -11.57 10.53 -4.46
C ALA A 95 -10.37 11.36 -4.96
N LEU A 96 -9.22 10.74 -5.21
CA LEU A 96 -8.05 11.43 -5.77
C LEU A 96 -8.33 11.96 -7.18
N HIS A 97 -9.05 11.17 -8.00
CA HIS A 97 -9.47 11.61 -9.32
C HIS A 97 -10.37 12.84 -9.25
N LEU A 98 -11.38 12.82 -8.38
CA LEU A 98 -12.28 13.95 -8.18
C LEU A 98 -11.54 15.20 -7.67
N ILE A 99 -10.61 15.06 -6.72
CA ILE A 99 -9.82 16.19 -6.22
C ILE A 99 -8.99 16.81 -7.35
N ARG A 100 -8.34 15.97 -8.17
CA ARG A 100 -7.56 16.43 -9.34
C ARG A 100 -8.40 17.20 -10.33
N GLU A 101 -9.61 16.71 -10.63
CA GLU A 101 -10.49 17.33 -11.63
C GLU A 101 -11.15 18.62 -11.13
N LYS A 102 -11.54 18.67 -9.85
CA LYS A 102 -12.42 19.72 -9.31
C LYS A 102 -11.67 20.79 -8.54
N THR A 103 -10.39 20.58 -8.24
CA THR A 103 -9.62 21.50 -7.40
C THR A 103 -8.22 21.73 -7.96
N SER A 104 -7.51 22.73 -7.45
CA SER A 104 -6.10 22.95 -7.71
C SER A 104 -5.18 22.26 -6.70
N VAL A 105 -5.73 21.45 -5.78
CA VAL A 105 -4.94 20.74 -4.78
C VAL A 105 -4.11 19.67 -5.49
N PRO A 106 -2.77 19.68 -5.33
CA PRO A 106 -1.93 18.67 -5.94
C PRO A 106 -2.20 17.31 -5.31
N VAL A 107 -2.43 16.31 -6.15
CA VAL A 107 -2.60 14.90 -5.75
C VAL A 107 -1.61 14.01 -6.50
N PRO A 108 -1.19 12.87 -5.92
CA PRO A 108 -0.27 11.95 -6.58
C PRO A 108 -0.84 11.37 -7.88
N GLU A 109 0.05 10.92 -8.76
CA GLU A 109 -0.30 10.05 -9.89
C GLU A 109 -0.54 8.62 -9.41
N ILE A 110 -1.58 7.97 -9.93
CA ILE A 110 -1.90 6.59 -9.64
C ILE A 110 -1.51 5.75 -10.85
N TYR A 111 -0.65 4.76 -10.65
CA TYR A 111 -0.17 3.86 -11.71
C TYR A 111 -0.92 2.53 -11.76
N ALA A 112 -1.37 2.03 -10.61
CA ALA A 112 -2.04 0.75 -10.42
C ALA A 112 -2.82 0.75 -9.10
#